data_AF-S3TMY9-F1
#
_entry.id   AF-S3TMY9-F1
#
_cell.length_a   1.000
_cell.length_b   1.000
_cell.length_c   1.000
_cell.angle_alpha   90.00
_cell.angle_beta   90.00
_cell.angle_gamma   90.00
#
_symmetry.space_group_name_H-M   'P 1'
#
loop_
_entity.id
_entity.type
_entity.pdbx_description
1 polymer ?
#
loop_
_entity_poly.entity_id
_entity_poly.type
_entity_poly.pdbx_seq_one_letter_code
_entity_poly.pdbx_strand_id
1 'polypeptide(L)'
;MIVVSTFWEKATLIHAECQQGLRAGADRLSRHWYDLVKLAGHESGQKAVLNHDLFKDVVKHKSIFFNASYANYDQCLQGKLVLIPNTDSLGALKKDYQQMVISGMLY
;
A
#
# COMPACT_ATOMS: atom_id res chain seq x y z
N MET A 1 12.09 13.37 10.28
CA MET A 1 11.84 13.89 8.92
C MET A 1 11.42 12.76 7.94
N ILE A 2 10.56 11.79 8.33
CA ILE A 2 10.28 10.58 7.50
C ILE A 2 8.78 10.19 7.41
N VAL A 3 7.85 10.83 8.13
CA VAL A 3 6.43 10.37 8.16
C VAL A 3 5.69 10.60 6.84
N VAL A 4 6.10 11.62 6.06
CA VAL A 4 5.38 12.02 4.84
C VAL A 4 5.63 11.04 3.68
N SER A 5 6.86 10.52 3.53
CA SER A 5 7.16 9.50 2.52
C SER A 5 6.52 8.15 2.84
N THR A 6 6.29 7.86 4.13
CA THR A 6 5.68 6.60 4.58
C THR A 6 4.32 6.34 3.94
N PHE A 7 3.53 7.38 3.66
CA PHE A 7 2.26 7.24 2.95
C PHE A 7 2.47 6.62 1.55
N TRP A 8 3.35 7.22 0.74
CA TRP A 8 3.61 6.73 -0.62
C TRP A 8 4.36 5.40 -0.63
N GLU A 9 5.20 5.14 0.37
CA GLU A 9 5.83 3.83 0.54
C GLU A 9 4.81 2.72 0.81
N LYS A 10 3.79 3.00 1.65
CA LYS A 10 2.68 2.06 1.90
C LYS A 10 1.80 1.89 0.66
N ALA A 11 1.47 2.98 -0.02
CA ALA A 11 0.64 2.94 -1.22
C ALA A 11 1.29 2.14 -2.36
N THR A 12 2.59 2.36 -2.60
CA THR A 12 3.35 1.61 -3.62
C THR A 12 3.58 0.15 -3.23
N LEU A 13 3.73 -0.16 -1.94
CA LEU A 13 3.77 -1.55 -1.45
C LEU A 13 2.45 -2.27 -1.75
N ILE A 14 1.31 -1.66 -1.40
CA ILE A 14 -0.01 -2.24 -1.68
C ILE A 14 -0.20 -2.46 -3.18
N HIS A 15 0.27 -1.53 -4.02
CA HIS A 15 0.24 -1.71 -5.47
C HIS A 15 1.00 -2.94 -5.92
N ALA A 16 2.24 -3.13 -5.46
CA ALA A 16 3.04 -4.29 -5.79
C ALA A 16 2.38 -5.60 -5.34
N GLU A 17 1.78 -5.62 -4.14
CA GLU A 17 1.01 -6.77 -3.63
C GLU A 17 -0.22 -7.07 -4.50
N CYS A 18 -0.95 -6.04 -4.92
CA CYS A 18 -2.10 -6.21 -5.82
C CYS A 18 -1.68 -6.74 -7.20
N GLN A 19 -0.52 -6.31 -7.73
CA GLN A 19 -0.01 -6.78 -9.02
C GLN A 19 0.57 -8.19 -8.96
N GLN A 20 1.24 -8.56 -7.86
CA GLN A 20 1.74 -9.91 -7.65
C GLN A 20 0.60 -10.93 -7.51
N GLY A 21 -0.54 -10.49 -6.99
CA GLY A 21 -1.62 -11.35 -6.52
C GLY A 21 -1.38 -11.74 -5.07
N LEU A 22 -2.35 -11.42 -4.20
CA LEU A 22 -2.20 -11.67 -2.76
C LEU A 22 -2.05 -13.17 -2.52
N ARG A 23 -0.96 -13.55 -1.85
CA ARG A 23 -0.67 -14.94 -1.55
C ARG A 23 -1.70 -15.48 -0.57
N ALA A 24 -2.31 -16.61 -0.92
CA ALA A 24 -3.21 -17.31 0.00
C ALA A 24 -2.44 -17.70 1.28
N GLY A 25 -2.97 -17.30 2.44
CA GLY A 25 -2.35 -17.59 3.74
C GLY A 25 -1.23 -16.63 4.17
N ALA A 26 -1.03 -15.51 3.47
CA ALA A 26 -0.19 -14.44 4.00
C ALA A 26 -0.94 -13.71 5.14
N ASP A 27 -0.59 -14.07 6.38
CA ASP A 27 -1.15 -13.47 7.58
C ASP A 27 -0.77 -12.00 7.70
N ARG A 28 -1.71 -11.19 8.21
CA ARG A 28 -1.53 -9.78 8.58
C ARG A 28 -1.34 -8.80 7.41
N LEU A 29 -1.68 -9.20 6.19
CA LEU A 29 -1.66 -8.31 5.02
C LEU A 29 -2.57 -7.09 5.20
N SER A 30 -3.71 -7.25 5.88
CA SER A 30 -4.70 -6.19 6.09
C SER A 30 -4.15 -4.98 6.85
N ARG A 31 -3.06 -5.18 7.62
CA ARG A 31 -2.36 -4.10 8.29
C ARG A 31 -1.85 -3.04 7.33
N HIS A 32 -1.44 -3.42 6.11
CA HIS A 32 -0.93 -2.46 5.14
C HIS A 32 -1.99 -1.45 4.73
N TRP A 33 -3.21 -1.92 4.46
CA TRP A 33 -4.37 -1.05 4.17
C TRP A 33 -4.76 -0.22 5.39
N TYR A 34 -4.79 -0.82 6.57
CA TYR A 34 -5.11 -0.09 7.80
C TYR A 34 -4.10 1.03 8.09
N ASP A 35 -2.80 0.74 7.99
CA ASP A 35 -1.73 1.74 8.15
C ASP A 35 -1.89 2.87 7.13
N LEU A 36 -2.18 2.54 5.86
CA LEU A 36 -2.40 3.53 4.81
C LEU A 36 -3.60 4.44 5.14
N VAL A 37 -4.71 3.87 5.61
CA VAL A 37 -5.90 4.64 6.02
C VAL A 37 -5.60 5.55 7.21
N LYS A 38 -4.88 5.06 8.23
CA LYS A 38 -4.48 5.89 9.38
C LYS A 38 -3.54 7.02 8.94
N LEU A 39 -2.61 6.75 8.02
CA LEU A 39 -1.73 7.78 7.46
C LEU A 39 -2.53 8.80 6.63
N ALA A 40 -3.50 8.36 5.83
CA ALA A 40 -4.36 9.23 5.04
C ALA A 40 -5.20 10.20 5.90
N GLY A 41 -5.64 9.72 7.07
CA GLY A 41 -6.36 10.54 8.05
C GLY A 41 -5.47 11.48 8.87
N HIS A 42 -4.14 11.31 8.81
CA HIS A 42 -3.18 12.14 9.53
C HIS A 42 -2.71 13.31 8.66
N GLU A 43 -2.34 14.43 9.29
CA GLU A 43 -1.85 15.65 8.59
C GLU A 43 -0.67 15.34 7.66
N SER A 44 0.20 14.40 8.05
CA SER A 44 1.33 13.96 7.22
C SER A 44 0.90 13.26 5.93
N GLY A 45 -0.16 12.44 5.94
CA GLY A 45 -0.66 11.81 4.73
C GLY A 45 -1.35 12.81 3.82
N GLN A 46 -2.09 13.77 4.40
CA GLN A 46 -2.68 14.87 3.61
C GLN A 46 -1.59 15.70 2.90
N LYS A 47 -0.51 16.04 3.61
CA LYS A 47 0.67 16.70 3.01
C LYS A 47 1.35 15.84 1.95
N ALA A 48 1.42 14.52 2.15
CA ALA A 48 2.00 13.59 1.19
C ALA A 48 1.18 13.54 -0.11
N VAL A 49 -0.15 13.48 -0.01
CA VAL A 49 -1.06 13.43 -1.16
C VAL A 49 -0.96 14.69 -2.02
N LEU A 50 -0.77 15.85 -1.39
CA LEU A 50 -0.59 17.14 -2.10
C LEU A 50 0.80 17.29 -2.73
N ASN A 51 1.80 16.53 -2.26
CA ASN A 51 3.16 16.60 -2.76
C ASN A 51 3.42 15.53 -3.82
N HIS A 52 3.14 15.88 -5.08
CA HIS A 52 3.31 14.97 -6.21
C HIS A 52 4.79 14.66 -6.52
N ASP A 53 5.72 15.57 -6.23
CA ASP A 53 7.15 15.31 -6.47
C ASP A 53 7.70 14.30 -5.47
N LEU A 54 7.24 14.33 -4.21
CA LEU A 54 7.53 13.27 -3.24
C LEU A 54 7.07 11.89 -3.72
N PHE A 55 5.90 11.81 -4.37
CA PHE A 55 5.43 10.56 -4.94
C PHE A 55 6.36 10.04 -6.04
N LYS A 56 6.81 10.91 -6.95
CA LYS A 56 7.77 10.56 -7.99
C LYS A 56 9.09 10.06 -7.41
N ASP A 57 9.59 10.71 -6.37
CA ASP A 57 10.84 10.30 -5.71
C ASP A 57 10.71 8.90 -5.09
N VAL A 58 9.59 8.63 -4.41
CA VAL A 58 9.32 7.31 -3.83
C VAL A 58 9.20 6.24 -4.91
N VAL A 59 8.47 6.51 -6.00
CA VAL A 59 8.35 5.58 -7.13
C VAL A 59 9.72 5.31 -7.75
N LYS A 60 10.51 6.34 -8.03
CA LYS A 60 11.85 6.20 -8.60
C LYS A 60 12.75 5.36 -7.70
N HIS A 61 12.73 5.62 -6.40
CA HIS A 61 13.48 4.83 -5.43
C HIS A 61 13.03 3.36 -5.42
N LYS A 62 11.71 3.10 -5.43
CA LYS A 62 11.15 1.74 -5.50
C LYS A 62 11.52 1.02 -6.79
N SER A 63 11.46 1.70 -7.95
CA SER A 63 11.84 1.12 -9.25
C SER A 63 13.31 0.74 -9.31
N ILE A 64 14.20 1.44 -8.60
CA ILE A 64 15.63 1.13 -8.58
C ILE A 64 15.93 -0.04 -7.62
N PHE A 65 15.41 0.01 -6.39
CA PHE A 65 15.78 -0.96 -5.33
C PHE A 65 14.90 -2.20 -5.28
N PHE A 66 13.65 -2.10 -5.72
CA PHE A 66 12.65 -3.17 -5.68
C PHE A 66 12.12 -3.45 -7.08
N ASN A 67 12.99 -3.45 -8.10
CA ASN A 67 12.67 -3.66 -9.51
C ASN A 67 12.09 -5.06 -9.76
N ALA A 68 10.85 -5.25 -9.33
CA ALA A 68 10.04 -6.40 -9.61
C ALA A 68 9.29 -6.11 -10.89
N SER A 69 9.50 -6.93 -11.91
CA SER A 69 8.80 -6.83 -13.20
C SER A 69 7.28 -6.86 -13.07
N TYR A 70 6.74 -7.46 -12.01
CA TYR A 70 5.31 -7.44 -11.70
C TYR A 70 4.84 -6.13 -11.05
N ALA A 71 5.70 -5.40 -10.34
CA ALA A 71 5.27 -4.26 -9.54
C ALA A 71 4.92 -3.01 -10.37
N ASN A 72 5.38 -2.92 -11.62
CA ASN A 72 4.97 -1.92 -12.61
C ASN A 72 4.88 -0.47 -12.06
N TYR A 73 5.85 -0.05 -11.24
CA TYR A 73 5.75 1.24 -10.53
C TYR A 73 5.63 2.46 -11.45
N ASP A 74 6.12 2.38 -12.69
CA ASP A 74 5.93 3.45 -13.68
C ASP A 74 4.44 3.69 -14.02
N GLN A 75 3.60 2.65 -13.90
CA GLN A 75 2.15 2.78 -14.06
C GLN A 75 1.52 3.61 -12.93
N CYS A 76 2.10 3.60 -11.72
CA CYS A 76 1.64 4.43 -10.62
C CYS A 76 1.70 5.92 -10.98
N LEU A 77 2.74 6.36 -11.71
CA LEU A 77 2.88 7.75 -12.17
C LEU A 77 1.87 8.13 -13.27
N GLN A 78 1.31 7.13 -13.96
CA GLN A 78 0.26 7.32 -14.97
C GLN A 78 -1.16 7.30 -14.38
N GLY A 79 -1.29 7.34 -13.05
CA GLY A 79 -2.58 7.28 -12.37
C GLY A 79 -3.18 5.87 -12.30
N LYS A 80 -2.41 4.82 -12.63
CA LYS A 80 -2.85 3.42 -12.55
C LYS A 80 -2.43 2.78 -11.22
N LEU A 81 -2.41 3.57 -10.14
CA LEU A 81 -2.13 3.07 -8.80
C LEU A 81 -3.28 2.15 -8.35
N VAL A 82 -2.98 0.87 -8.22
CA VAL A 82 -3.94 -0.15 -7.76
C VAL A 82 -3.84 -0.29 -6.25
N LEU A 83 -4.90 0.07 -5.53
CA LEU A 83 -5.01 -0.13 -4.07
C LEU A 83 -6.06 -1.16 -3.68
N ILE A 84 -6.90 -1.56 -4.62
CA ILE A 84 -7.98 -2.53 -4.40
C ILE A 84 -7.54 -3.83 -5.08
N PRO A 85 -7.36 -4.92 -4.33
CA PRO A 85 -7.02 -6.21 -4.92
C PRO A 85 -8.20 -6.79 -5.70
N ASN A 86 -7.96 -7.82 -6.51
CA ASN A 86 -9.02 -8.51 -7.23
C ASN A 86 -10.04 -9.16 -6.27
N THR A 87 -11.23 -9.49 -6.79
CA THR A 87 -12.38 -9.99 -5.99
C THR A 87 -12.05 -11.21 -5.15
N ASP A 88 -11.27 -12.16 -5.69
CA ASP A 88 -10.89 -13.39 -5.00
C ASP A 88 -10.01 -13.09 -3.79
N SER A 89 -9.04 -12.18 -3.95
CA SER A 89 -8.12 -11.79 -2.89
C SER A 89 -8.78 -10.87 -1.85
N LEU A 90 -9.78 -10.08 -2.25
CA LEU A 90 -10.51 -9.20 -1.35
C LEU A 90 -11.25 -9.98 -0.25
N GLY A 91 -11.80 -11.15 -0.58
CA GLY A 91 -12.45 -12.03 0.39
C GLY A 91 -11.48 -12.55 1.46
N ALA A 92 -10.27 -12.94 1.05
CA ALA A 92 -9.21 -13.36 1.96
C ALA A 92 -8.73 -12.19 2.84
N LEU A 93 -8.52 -11.01 2.24
CA LEU A 93 -8.12 -9.79 2.95
C LEU A 93 -9.16 -9.40 4.02
N LYS A 94 -10.45 -9.49 3.69
CA LYS A 94 -11.52 -9.21 4.67
C LYS A 94 -11.47 -10.16 5.87
N LYS A 95 -11.24 -11.45 5.64
CA LYS A 95 -11.11 -12.45 6.72
C LYS A 95 -9.89 -12.16 7.59
N ASP A 96 -8.74 -11.87 6.97
CA ASP A 96 -7.52 -11.48 7.69
C ASP A 96 -7.75 -10.23 8.55
N TYR A 97 -8.39 -9.19 8.01
CA TYR A 97 -8.72 -7.98 8.77
C TYR A 97 -9.57 -8.30 10.01
N GLN A 98 -10.61 -9.11 9.86
CA GLN A 98 -11.46 -9.51 10.99
C GLN A 98 -10.67 -10.28 12.06
N GLN A 99 -9.79 -11.20 11.65
CA GLN A 99 -8.93 -11.93 12.58
C GLN A 99 -7.97 -11.01 13.33
N MET A 100 -7.40 -10.02 12.63
CA MET A 100 -6.51 -9.04 13.26
C MET A 100 -7.24 -8.15 14.27
N VAL A 101 -8.49 -7.75 13.98
CA VAL A 101 -9.33 -7.00 14.93
C VAL A 101 -9.67 -7.85 16.15
N ILE A 102 -10.12 -9.10 15.96
CA ILE A 102 -10.44 -10.02 17.06
C ILE A 102 -9.22 -10.28 17.95
N SER A 103 -8.03 -10.37 17.35
CA SER A 103 -6.77 -10.58 18.06
C SER A 103 -6.21 -9.31 18.74
N GLY A 104 -6.93 -8.18 18.67
CA GLY A 104 -6.48 -6.90 19.24
C GLY A 104 -5.25 -6.29 18.55
N MET A 105 -4.96 -6.69 17.32
CA MET A 105 -3.80 -6.18 16.56
C MET A 105 -4.11 -4.89 15.79
N LEU A 106 -5.39 -4.61 15.52
CA LEU A 106 -5.88 -3.40 14.84
C LEU A 106 -7.01 -2.76 15.66
N TYR A 107 -7.16 -1.43 15.57
CA TYR A 107 -8.06 -0.62 16.40
C TYR A 107 -8.91 0.40 15.63
#